data_AF-A0A976DLC9-F1
#
_entry.id   AF-A0A976DLC9-F1
#
_cell.length_a   1.000
_cell.length_b   1.000
_cell.length_c   1.000
_cell.angle_alpha   90.00
_cell.angle_beta   90.00
_cell.angle_gamma   90.00
#
_symmetry.space_group_name_H-M   'P 1'
#
loop_
_entity.id
_entity.type
_entity.pdbx_description
1 polymer ?
#
loop_
_entity_poly.entity_id
_entity_poly.type
_entity_poly.pdbx_seq_one_letter_code
_entity_poly.pdbx_strand_id
1 'polypeptide(L)'
;LIRPTESQNIAIRLMGGTQWVETDRPTFVAAWNAEVAEVPEFTDSTLHVVSGLLLPVWKRLPQDETRVYRLQTDDGERIIGRRVSPAWAATATGAGVPNLSADQAYAALIEGKTIIDLTEGLQLRRSRVMGVNRIELTGFTQGMRERLRAYGLFSEIISWKLRFFVPVGPDGAGVLAKLFNLWPISRISEREVA
;
A
#
# COMPACT_ATOMS: atom_id res chain seq x y z
N LEU A 1 -11.75 6.54 22.70
CA LEU A 1 -12.75 5.48 22.53
C LEU A 1 -12.03 4.16 22.60
N ILE A 2 -12.48 3.27 23.47
CA ILE A 2 -11.96 1.91 23.58
C ILE A 2 -13.14 0.99 23.31
N ARG A 3 -12.96 0.07 22.38
CA ARG A 3 -13.84 -1.06 22.05
C ARG A 3 -13.04 -2.35 22.26
N PRO A 4 -13.68 -3.52 22.36
CA PRO A 4 -12.97 -4.79 22.52
C PRO A 4 -11.92 -5.08 21.44
N THR A 5 -12.17 -4.68 20.19
CA THR A 5 -11.29 -4.94 19.03
C THR A 5 -10.55 -3.71 18.51
N GLU A 6 -10.86 -2.51 19.02
CA GLU A 6 -10.35 -1.26 18.46
C GLU A 6 -10.16 -0.18 19.54
N SER A 7 -9.14 0.66 19.38
CA SER A 7 -8.98 1.87 20.19
C SER A 7 -8.74 3.07 19.29
N GLN A 8 -9.54 4.12 19.47
CA GLN A 8 -9.46 5.37 18.71
C GLN A 8 -9.31 6.57 19.65
N ASN A 9 -8.45 7.51 19.29
CA ASN A 9 -8.28 8.75 20.03
C ASN A 9 -8.99 9.90 19.30
N ILE A 10 -9.77 10.71 20.04
CA ILE A 10 -10.42 11.91 19.53
C ILE A 10 -9.90 13.13 20.30
N ALA A 11 -9.61 14.21 19.56
CA ALA A 11 -9.26 15.47 20.16
C ALA A 11 -10.47 16.09 20.87
N ILE A 12 -10.32 16.53 22.12
CA ILE A 12 -11.40 17.06 22.98
C ILE A 12 -12.23 18.15 22.27
N ARG A 13 -11.57 19.05 21.51
CA ARG A 13 -12.25 20.12 20.75
C ARG A 13 -13.28 19.63 19.73
N LEU A 14 -13.16 18.38 19.25
CA LEU A 14 -14.08 17.77 18.29
C LEU A 14 -15.25 17.06 18.99
N MET A 15 -15.16 16.83 20.30
CA MET A 15 -16.11 16.02 21.05
C MET A 15 -17.53 16.62 21.05
N GLY A 16 -17.64 17.95 21.09
CA GLY A 16 -18.92 18.66 21.04
C GLY A 16 -19.67 18.57 19.70
N GLY A 17 -18.99 18.14 18.62
CA GLY A 17 -19.62 17.89 17.32
C GLY A 17 -20.10 16.45 17.12
N THR A 18 -20.00 15.62 18.16
CA THR A 18 -20.35 14.21 18.09
C THR A 18 -21.69 13.92 18.77
N GLN A 19 -22.23 12.71 18.57
CA GLN A 19 -23.44 12.23 19.24
C GLN A 19 -23.11 11.44 20.53
N TRP A 20 -21.88 11.54 21.04
CA TRP A 20 -21.50 10.85 22.27
C TRP A 20 -22.11 11.55 23.48
N VAL A 21 -22.72 10.76 24.35
CA VAL A 21 -23.27 11.21 25.61
C VAL A 21 -22.49 10.58 26.76
N GLU A 22 -22.44 11.28 27.89
CA GLU A 22 -21.90 10.71 29.12
C GLU A 22 -22.77 9.52 29.55
N THR A 23 -22.15 8.46 30.04
CA THR A 23 -22.83 7.23 30.46
C THR A 23 -22.27 6.74 31.79
N ASP A 24 -23.09 6.05 32.56
CA ASP A 24 -22.65 5.46 33.82
C ASP A 24 -21.92 4.13 33.61
N ARG A 25 -21.21 3.70 34.65
CA ARG A 25 -20.42 2.47 34.61
C ARG A 25 -21.26 1.22 34.34
N PRO A 26 -22.45 1.02 34.96
CA PRO A 26 -23.30 -0.14 34.67
C PRO A 26 -23.71 -0.23 33.20
N THR A 27 -24.14 0.89 32.61
CA THR A 27 -24.55 0.94 31.20
C THR A 27 -23.37 0.64 30.28
N PHE A 28 -22.19 1.20 30.57
CA PHE A 28 -20.97 0.90 29.81
C PHE A 28 -20.59 -0.58 29.88
N VAL A 29 -20.64 -1.21 31.06
CA VAL A 29 -20.31 -2.63 31.23
C VAL A 29 -21.27 -3.51 30.44
N ALA A 30 -22.57 -3.21 30.46
CA ALA A 30 -23.56 -3.96 29.70
C ALA A 30 -23.29 -3.87 28.19
N ALA A 31 -23.05 -2.66 27.67
CA ALA A 31 -22.73 -2.45 26.26
C ALA A 31 -21.40 -3.13 25.86
N TRP A 32 -20.38 -3.03 26.71
CA TRP A 32 -19.09 -3.68 26.49
C TRP A 32 -19.21 -5.20 26.39
N ASN A 33 -19.93 -5.83 27.33
CA ASN A 33 -20.12 -7.28 27.34
C ASN A 33 -20.91 -7.76 26.13
N ALA A 34 -21.88 -6.97 25.66
CA ALA A 34 -22.59 -7.25 24.42
C ALA A 34 -21.63 -7.22 23.21
N GLU A 35 -20.78 -6.19 23.09
CA GLU A 35 -19.78 -6.13 22.02
C GLU A 35 -18.77 -7.29 22.09
N VAL A 36 -18.30 -7.66 23.28
CA VAL A 36 -17.39 -8.81 23.48
C VAL A 36 -18.04 -10.12 23.02
N ALA A 37 -19.33 -10.31 23.30
CA ALA A 37 -20.06 -11.53 22.91
C ALA A 37 -20.22 -11.66 21.38
N GLU A 38 -20.12 -10.56 20.65
CA GLU A 38 -20.17 -10.54 19.18
C GLU A 38 -18.78 -10.72 18.53
N VAL A 39 -17.69 -10.69 19.31
CA VAL A 39 -16.33 -10.86 18.77
C VAL A 39 -16.12 -12.31 18.32
N PRO A 40 -15.79 -12.55 17.04
CA PRO A 40 -15.46 -13.89 16.56
C PRO A 40 -14.22 -14.44 17.28
N GLU A 41 -14.22 -15.75 17.56
CA GLU A 41 -13.07 -16.44 18.17
C GLU A 41 -11.82 -16.35 17.28
N PHE A 42 -12.01 -16.31 15.96
CA PHE A 42 -10.94 -16.26 14.98
C PHE A 42 -11.11 -15.09 14.00
N THR A 43 -9.99 -14.59 13.51
CA THR A 43 -9.95 -13.63 12.39
C THR A 43 -9.19 -14.27 11.25
N ASP A 44 -9.80 -14.32 10.08
CA ASP A 44 -9.16 -14.83 8.88
C ASP A 44 -8.26 -13.76 8.25
N SER A 45 -7.08 -14.18 7.81
CA SER A 45 -6.16 -13.32 7.06
C SER A 45 -5.48 -14.10 5.94
N THR A 46 -5.25 -13.45 4.80
CA THR A 46 -4.64 -14.09 3.63
C THR A 46 -3.15 -13.74 3.54
N LEU A 47 -2.30 -14.76 3.67
CA LEU A 47 -0.86 -14.64 3.48
C LEU A 47 -0.45 -15.23 2.12
N HIS A 48 0.39 -14.51 1.36
CA HIS A 48 0.96 -15.04 0.12
C HIS A 48 2.41 -15.49 0.36
N VAL A 49 2.71 -16.75 0.07
CA VAL A 49 4.01 -17.37 0.33
C VAL A 49 4.54 -18.06 -0.91
N VAL A 50 5.82 -17.85 -1.21
CA VAL A 50 6.55 -18.60 -2.24
C VAL A 50 7.32 -19.72 -1.57
N SER A 51 7.00 -20.96 -1.95
CA SER A 51 7.62 -22.18 -1.44
C SER A 51 8.14 -23.05 -2.59
N GLY A 52 8.84 -24.14 -2.27
CA GLY A 52 9.42 -25.05 -3.25
C GLY A 52 10.79 -24.61 -3.78
N LEU A 53 11.08 -24.91 -5.06
CA LEU A 53 12.36 -24.58 -5.69
C LEU A 53 12.43 -23.08 -6.03
N LEU A 54 13.09 -22.30 -5.16
CA LEU A 54 13.18 -20.85 -5.31
C LEU A 54 14.29 -20.36 -6.25
N LEU A 55 15.28 -21.20 -6.56
CA LEU A 55 16.42 -20.82 -7.41
C LEU A 55 16.02 -20.21 -8.76
N PRO A 56 15.03 -20.76 -9.51
CA PRO A 56 14.62 -20.20 -10.80
C PRO A 56 14.05 -18.77 -10.71
N VAL A 57 13.46 -18.41 -9.58
CA VAL A 57 12.84 -17.10 -9.34
C VAL A 57 13.67 -16.21 -8.40
N TRP A 58 14.86 -16.64 -8.00
CA TRP A 58 15.66 -16.00 -6.95
C TRP A 58 15.93 -14.52 -7.21
N LYS A 59 16.29 -14.16 -8.45
CA LYS A 59 16.55 -12.77 -8.86
C LYS A 59 15.29 -11.88 -8.86
N ARG A 60 14.11 -12.49 -8.86
CA ARG A 60 12.82 -11.80 -8.89
C ARG A 60 12.20 -11.64 -7.51
N LEU A 61 12.67 -12.38 -6.50
CA LEU A 61 12.12 -12.30 -5.15
C LEU A 61 12.26 -10.88 -4.59
N PRO A 62 11.27 -10.39 -3.83
CA PRO A 62 11.34 -9.07 -3.20
C PRO A 62 12.56 -9.00 -2.27
N GLN A 63 13.22 -7.84 -2.17
CA GLN A 63 14.37 -7.67 -1.25
C GLN A 63 14.02 -6.93 0.04
N ASP A 64 12.86 -6.30 0.08
CA ASP A 64 12.28 -5.58 1.22
C ASP A 64 11.94 -6.51 2.39
N GLU A 65 11.46 -7.73 2.11
CA GLU A 65 11.05 -8.68 3.15
C GLU A 65 11.68 -10.07 2.99
N THR A 66 12.80 -10.32 3.67
CA THR A 66 13.61 -11.55 3.59
C THR A 66 13.23 -12.65 4.58
N ARG A 67 12.21 -12.42 5.42
CA ARG A 67 11.77 -13.39 6.43
C ARG A 67 11.25 -14.68 5.79
N VAL A 68 11.71 -15.81 6.34
CA VAL A 68 11.26 -17.15 5.99
C VAL A 68 10.25 -17.60 7.04
N TYR A 69 9.08 -18.01 6.59
CA TYR A 69 8.01 -18.53 7.42
C TYR A 69 8.05 -20.06 7.38
N ARG A 70 7.79 -20.67 8.53
CA ARG A 70 7.45 -22.09 8.66
C ARG A 70 6.00 -22.15 9.12
N LEU A 71 5.13 -22.59 8.25
CA LEU A 71 3.70 -22.68 8.48
C LEU A 71 3.32 -24.15 8.63
N GLN A 72 2.34 -24.42 9.48
CA GLN A 72 1.71 -25.72 9.60
C GLN A 72 0.20 -25.50 9.52
N THR A 73 -0.44 -26.26 8.63
CA THR A 73 -1.90 -26.30 8.49
C THR A 73 -2.51 -27.23 9.54
N ASP A 74 -3.82 -27.14 9.74
CA ASP A 74 -4.54 -27.95 10.73
C ASP A 74 -4.51 -29.46 10.41
N ASP A 75 -4.36 -29.83 9.14
CA ASP A 75 -4.17 -31.20 8.67
C ASP A 75 -2.71 -31.71 8.80
N GLY A 76 -1.79 -30.85 9.26
CA GLY A 76 -0.40 -31.19 9.55
C GLY A 76 0.58 -30.99 8.39
N GLU A 77 0.14 -30.50 7.23
CA GLU A 77 1.05 -30.09 6.16
C GLU A 77 2.01 -28.99 6.65
N ARG A 78 3.29 -29.11 6.28
CA ARG A 78 4.34 -28.16 6.66
C ARG A 78 4.88 -27.45 5.44
N ILE A 79 4.77 -26.13 5.45
CA ILE A 79 5.23 -25.26 4.36
C ILE A 79 6.37 -24.39 4.88
N ILE A 80 7.47 -24.32 4.11
CA ILE A 80 8.55 -23.36 4.33
C ILE A 80 8.63 -22.47 3.09
N GLY A 81 8.62 -21.15 3.31
CA GLY A 81 8.67 -20.21 2.21
C GLY A 81 8.86 -18.76 2.65
N ARG A 82 8.99 -17.86 1.68
CA ARG A 82 9.09 -16.42 1.94
C ARG A 82 7.75 -15.75 1.70
N ARG A 83 7.35 -14.87 2.62
CA ARG A 83 6.19 -13.99 2.42
C ARG A 83 6.47 -13.07 1.24
N VAL A 84 5.47 -12.91 0.39
CA VAL A 84 5.47 -11.97 -0.73
C VAL A 84 4.18 -11.18 -0.72
N SER A 85 4.14 -10.06 -1.44
CA SER A 85 2.89 -9.32 -1.64
C SER A 85 1.96 -10.07 -2.60
N PRO A 86 0.63 -9.85 -2.51
CA PRO A 86 -0.33 -10.39 -3.46
C PRO A 86 0.03 -10.07 -4.91
N ALA A 87 0.45 -8.82 -5.19
CA ALA A 87 0.82 -8.40 -6.53
C ALA A 87 2.11 -9.07 -7.04
N TRP A 88 3.09 -9.33 -6.17
CA TRP A 88 4.25 -10.13 -6.57
C TRP A 88 3.85 -11.55 -6.97
N ALA A 89 2.97 -12.18 -6.18
CA ALA A 89 2.49 -13.53 -6.46
C ALA A 89 1.74 -13.59 -7.79
N ALA A 90 0.91 -12.59 -8.09
CA ALA A 90 0.23 -12.46 -9.38
C ALA A 90 1.21 -12.35 -10.56
N THR A 91 2.24 -11.50 -10.43
CA THR A 91 3.29 -11.35 -11.45
C THR A 91 4.11 -12.64 -11.63
N ALA A 92 4.45 -13.33 -10.54
CA ALA A 92 5.30 -14.53 -10.57
C ALA A 92 4.61 -15.77 -11.12
N THR A 93 3.30 -15.91 -10.93
CA THR A 93 2.49 -17.03 -11.42
C THR A 93 2.06 -16.88 -12.88
N GLY A 94 2.39 -15.76 -13.52
CA GLY A 94 1.94 -15.47 -14.89
C GLY A 94 0.43 -15.19 -14.99
N ALA A 95 -0.26 -15.00 -13.85
CA ALA A 95 -1.67 -14.62 -13.77
C ALA A 95 -1.95 -13.18 -14.25
N GLY A 96 -0.93 -12.51 -14.80
CA GLY A 96 -0.97 -11.11 -15.19
C GLY A 96 -0.78 -10.19 -13.99
N VAL A 97 -0.02 -9.12 -14.19
CA VAL A 97 -0.06 -7.97 -13.29
C VAL A 97 -1.51 -7.51 -13.19
N PRO A 98 -2.07 -7.18 -12.01
CA PRO A 98 -3.38 -6.53 -11.94
C PRO A 98 -3.40 -5.36 -12.92
N ASN A 99 -4.25 -5.46 -13.93
CA ASN A 99 -4.32 -4.51 -15.03
C ASN A 99 -5.01 -3.24 -14.54
N LEU A 100 -4.29 -2.44 -13.76
CA LEU A 100 -4.79 -1.18 -13.23
C LEU A 100 -4.75 -0.16 -14.38
N SER A 101 -5.92 0.35 -14.77
CA SER A 101 -5.94 1.44 -15.74
C SER A 101 -5.23 2.66 -15.17
N ALA A 102 -4.74 3.55 -16.05
CA ALA A 102 -4.05 4.76 -15.59
C ALA A 102 -4.94 5.65 -14.71
N ASP A 103 -6.25 5.69 -14.98
CA ASP A 103 -7.22 6.41 -14.17
C ASP A 103 -7.41 5.78 -12.79
N GLN A 104 -7.51 4.45 -12.73
CA GLN A 104 -7.59 3.71 -11.47
C GLN A 104 -6.32 3.88 -10.64
N ALA A 105 -5.15 3.84 -11.28
CA ALA A 105 -3.87 4.09 -10.66
C ALA A 105 -3.78 5.51 -10.10
N TYR A 106 -4.21 6.50 -10.88
CA TYR A 106 -4.22 7.89 -10.45
C TYR A 106 -5.12 8.07 -9.23
N ALA A 107 -6.35 7.55 -9.26
CA ALA A 107 -7.29 7.62 -8.15
C ALA A 107 -6.73 6.96 -6.88
N ALA A 108 -6.16 5.75 -6.98
CA ALA A 108 -5.58 5.03 -5.86
C ALA A 108 -4.36 5.74 -5.25
N LEU A 109 -3.49 6.32 -6.09
CA LEU A 109 -2.34 7.11 -5.65
C LEU A 109 -2.77 8.43 -4.99
N ILE A 110 -3.83 9.08 -5.47
CA ILE A 110 -4.41 10.28 -4.83
C ILE A 110 -5.08 9.93 -3.49
N GLU A 111 -5.76 8.79 -3.37
CA GLU A 111 -6.31 8.31 -2.10
C GLU A 111 -5.18 8.10 -1.07
N GLY A 112 -4.03 7.59 -1.53
CA GLY A 112 -2.79 7.55 -0.76
C GLY A 112 -2.59 6.28 0.07
N LYS A 113 -3.47 5.30 -0.10
CA LYS A 113 -3.34 3.96 0.49
C LYS A 113 -2.56 3.01 -0.39
N THR A 114 -2.13 3.43 -1.57
CA THR A 114 -1.50 2.57 -2.57
C THR A 114 -0.10 3.05 -2.93
N ILE A 115 0.81 2.09 -3.05
CA ILE A 115 2.14 2.24 -3.65
C ILE A 115 2.16 1.36 -4.91
N ILE A 116 2.64 1.94 -6.02
CA ILE A 116 2.75 1.24 -7.30
C ILE A 116 4.23 1.18 -7.66
N ASP A 117 4.79 -0.01 -7.67
CA ASP A 117 6.13 -0.27 -8.17
C ASP A 117 6.04 -0.54 -9.68
N LEU A 118 6.97 0.04 -10.43
CA LEU A 118 7.14 -0.17 -11.86
C LEU A 118 8.40 -1.01 -12.09
N THR A 119 8.66 -1.41 -13.33
CA THR A 119 9.95 -1.99 -13.71
C THR A 119 11.10 -0.99 -13.50
N GLU A 120 12.34 -1.49 -13.55
CA GLU A 120 13.57 -0.69 -13.34
C GLU A 120 13.68 -0.01 -11.97
N GLY A 121 12.96 -0.51 -10.96
CA GLY A 121 13.06 -0.01 -9.57
C GLY A 121 12.38 1.35 -9.35
N LEU A 122 11.55 1.80 -10.30
CA LEU A 122 10.75 3.00 -10.17
C LEU A 122 9.56 2.75 -9.25
N GLN A 123 9.20 3.73 -8.42
CA GLN A 123 8.06 3.63 -7.51
C GLN A 123 7.25 4.92 -7.48
N LEU A 124 5.93 4.77 -7.60
CA LEU A 124 4.94 5.82 -7.46
C LEU A 124 4.25 5.72 -6.10
N ARG A 125 4.17 6.84 -5.39
CA ARG A 125 3.50 6.92 -4.09
C ARG A 125 2.96 8.32 -3.83
N ARG A 126 2.02 8.45 -2.91
CA ARG A 126 1.58 9.76 -2.40
C ARG A 126 2.61 10.34 -1.43
N SER A 127 3.14 11.53 -1.73
CA SER A 127 3.96 12.31 -0.81
C SER A 127 3.27 13.62 -0.47
N ARG A 128 3.37 14.05 0.79
CA ARG A 128 2.99 15.40 1.20
C ARG A 128 4.19 16.32 1.04
N VAL A 129 4.05 17.41 0.28
CA VAL A 129 5.09 18.40 0.01
C VAL A 129 4.48 19.78 0.21
N MET A 130 5.07 20.59 1.09
CA MET A 130 4.56 21.92 1.45
C MET A 130 3.05 21.94 1.74
N GLY A 131 2.57 20.95 2.50
CA GLY A 131 1.15 20.85 2.87
C GLY A 131 0.22 20.27 1.79
N VAL A 132 0.71 20.06 0.57
CA VAL A 132 -0.08 19.55 -0.57
C VAL A 132 0.25 18.08 -0.82
N ASN A 133 -0.80 17.28 -1.06
CA ASN A 133 -0.62 15.88 -1.44
C ASN A 133 -0.30 15.78 -2.94
N ARG A 134 0.80 15.11 -3.27
CA ARG A 134 1.31 14.93 -4.63
C ARG A 134 1.64 13.47 -4.88
N ILE A 135 1.58 13.05 -6.14
CA ILE A 135 2.08 11.74 -6.56
C ILE A 135 3.56 11.92 -6.91
N GLU A 136 4.44 11.26 -6.16
CA GLU A 136 5.88 11.30 -6.35
C GLU A 136 6.36 10.05 -7.07
N LEU A 137 7.25 10.24 -8.05
CA LEU A 137 8.04 9.17 -8.64
C LEU A 137 9.44 9.13 -8.00
N THR A 138 9.83 7.96 -7.51
CA THR A 138 11.14 7.69 -6.91
C THR A 138 11.85 6.55 -7.64
N GLY A 139 13.14 6.35 -7.36
CA GLY A 139 13.96 5.29 -7.98
C GLY A 139 14.59 5.66 -9.33
N PHE A 140 14.34 6.86 -9.87
CA PHE A 140 14.86 7.29 -11.16
C PHE A 140 16.38 7.54 -11.15
N THR A 141 17.02 7.27 -12.29
CA THR A 141 18.45 7.57 -12.52
C THR A 141 18.65 8.93 -13.20
N GLN A 142 19.90 9.40 -13.27
CA GLN A 142 20.21 10.68 -13.95
C GLN A 142 19.84 10.65 -15.44
N GLY A 143 20.06 9.53 -16.13
CA GLY A 143 19.74 9.38 -17.56
C GLY A 143 18.24 9.39 -17.86
N MET A 144 17.37 9.17 -16.86
CA MET A 144 15.92 9.19 -17.03
C MET A 144 15.33 10.59 -16.98
N ARG A 145 16.04 11.58 -16.43
CA ARG A 145 15.47 12.90 -16.05
C ARG A 145 14.86 13.65 -17.22
N GLU A 146 15.54 13.71 -18.36
CA GLU A 146 15.01 14.39 -19.55
C GLU A 146 13.75 13.71 -20.08
N ARG A 147 13.77 12.37 -20.13
CA ARG A 147 12.61 11.57 -20.57
C ARG A 147 11.40 11.75 -19.65
N LEU A 148 11.61 11.80 -18.32
CA LEU A 148 10.54 12.04 -17.36
C LEU A 148 9.89 13.41 -17.57
N ARG A 149 10.67 14.45 -17.86
CA ARG A 149 10.14 15.77 -18.23
C ARG A 149 9.35 15.72 -19.53
N ALA A 150 9.89 15.05 -20.56
CA ALA A 150 9.22 14.89 -21.85
C ALA A 150 7.86 14.17 -21.74
N TYR A 151 7.72 13.27 -20.76
CA TYR A 151 6.44 12.60 -20.49
C TYR A 151 5.46 13.39 -19.63
N GLY A 152 5.85 14.58 -19.16
CA GLY A 152 4.97 15.50 -18.43
C GLY A 152 5.13 15.46 -16.92
N LEU A 153 6.13 14.75 -16.38
CA LEU A 153 6.48 14.90 -14.98
C LEU A 153 7.20 16.22 -14.79
N PHE A 154 6.84 16.94 -13.73
CA PHE A 154 7.59 18.11 -13.30
C PHE A 154 8.52 17.75 -12.15
N SER A 155 9.54 18.58 -11.94
CA SER A 155 10.51 18.36 -10.87
C SER A 155 10.67 19.59 -10.01
N GLU A 156 10.94 19.38 -8.73
CA GLU A 156 11.35 20.45 -7.80
C GLU A 156 12.59 20.01 -7.03
N ILE A 157 13.39 20.98 -6.58
CA ILE A 157 14.47 20.73 -5.62
C ILE A 157 13.92 21.02 -4.23
N ILE A 158 13.81 19.97 -3.41
CA ILE A 158 13.26 20.06 -2.04
C ILE A 158 14.28 19.45 -1.09
N SER A 159 14.68 20.22 -0.08
CA SER A 159 15.74 19.80 0.87
C SER A 159 16.98 19.29 0.14
N TRP A 160 17.49 20.09 -0.82
CA TRP A 160 18.69 19.80 -1.62
C TRP A 160 18.60 18.57 -2.55
N LYS A 161 17.43 17.94 -2.66
CA LYS A 161 17.20 16.77 -3.49
C LYS A 161 16.23 17.06 -4.63
N LEU A 162 16.60 16.68 -5.85
CA LEU A 162 15.69 16.69 -7.01
C LEU A 162 14.61 15.62 -6.82
N ARG A 163 13.35 16.02 -6.91
CA ARG A 163 12.18 15.13 -6.80
C ARG A 163 11.30 15.31 -8.03
N PHE A 164 10.69 14.23 -8.52
CA PHE A 164 9.78 14.23 -9.65
C PHE A 164 8.36 13.91 -9.20
N PHE A 165 7.40 14.60 -9.81
CA PHE A 165 5.99 14.47 -9.49
C PHE A 165 5.14 14.34 -10.75
N VAL A 166 4.07 13.58 -10.63
CA VAL A 166 3.01 13.53 -11.63
C VAL A 166 2.12 14.77 -11.42
N PRO A 167 1.71 15.49 -12.49
CA PRO A 167 0.76 16.59 -12.39
C PRO A 167 -0.52 16.17 -11.67
N VAL A 168 -1.01 17.03 -10.78
CA VAL A 168 -2.32 16.85 -10.13
C VAL A 168 -3.37 17.54 -11.01
N GLY A 169 -4.33 16.78 -11.53
CA GLY A 169 -5.36 17.29 -12.43
C GLY A 169 -5.70 16.29 -13.55
N PRO A 170 -6.43 16.74 -14.59
CA PRO A 170 -6.89 15.87 -15.68
C PRO A 170 -5.73 15.21 -16.45
N ASP A 171 -4.56 15.84 -16.49
CA ASP A 171 -3.39 15.30 -17.21
C ASP A 171 -2.68 14.17 -16.46
N GLY A 172 -2.94 14.01 -15.16
CA GLY A 172 -2.19 13.10 -14.30
C GLY A 172 -2.31 11.63 -14.72
N ALA A 173 -3.52 11.17 -15.05
CA ALA A 173 -3.74 9.83 -15.57
C ALA A 173 -3.06 9.63 -16.94
N GLY A 174 -3.07 10.63 -17.82
CA GLY A 174 -2.37 10.56 -19.10
C GLY A 174 -0.85 10.42 -18.96
N VAL A 175 -0.26 11.07 -17.97
CA VAL A 175 1.17 10.90 -17.63
C VAL A 175 1.45 9.50 -17.10
N LEU A 176 0.58 8.96 -16.22
CA LEU A 176 0.72 7.58 -15.73
C LEU A 176 0.61 6.56 -16.86
N ALA A 177 -0.29 6.74 -17.83
CA ALA A 177 -0.41 5.85 -18.98
C ALA A 177 0.91 5.77 -19.78
N LYS A 178 1.56 6.91 -20.01
CA LYS A 178 2.88 6.97 -20.68
C LYS A 178 3.95 6.26 -19.87
N LEU A 179 3.94 6.44 -18.54
CA LEU A 179 4.87 5.73 -17.65
C LEU A 179 4.66 4.23 -17.72
N PHE A 180 3.42 3.74 -17.62
CA PHE A 180 3.13 2.29 -17.59
C PHE A 180 3.44 1.61 -18.92
N ASN A 181 3.33 2.34 -20.03
CA ASN A 181 3.71 1.82 -21.34
C ASN A 181 5.23 1.58 -21.46
N LEU A 182 6.06 2.42 -20.82
CA LEU A 182 7.51 2.30 -20.87
C LEU A 182 8.07 1.42 -19.73
N TRP A 183 7.51 1.63 -18.55
CA TRP A 183 7.84 0.95 -17.31
C TRP A 183 6.58 0.29 -16.74
N PRO A 184 6.27 -0.94 -17.18
CA PRO A 184 5.09 -1.65 -16.72
C PRO A 184 5.02 -1.76 -15.20
N ILE A 185 3.80 -1.82 -14.67
CA ILE A 185 3.57 -2.08 -13.25
C ILE A 185 4.17 -3.44 -12.90
N SER A 186 4.99 -3.49 -11.85
CA SER A 186 5.62 -4.71 -11.35
C SER A 186 4.96 -5.22 -10.08
N ARG A 187 4.46 -4.32 -9.22
CA ARG A 187 3.76 -4.63 -7.97
C ARG A 187 2.83 -3.48 -7.56
N ILE A 188 1.70 -3.83 -6.97
CA ILE A 188 0.80 -2.91 -6.25
C ILE A 188 0.79 -3.34 -4.79
N SER A 189 1.01 -2.42 -3.87
CA SER A 189 0.98 -2.69 -2.44
C SER A 189 0.21 -1.62 -1.68
N GLU A 190 -0.36 -2.02 -0.55
CA GLU A 190 -0.95 -1.06 0.38
C GLU A 190 0.17 -0.31 1.10
N ARG A 191 -0.05 0.97 1.29
CA ARG A 191 0.78 1.80 2.16
C ARG A 191 0.36 1.53 3.60
N GLU A 192 1.13 0.73 4.32
CA GLU A 192 1.01 0.67 5.77
C GLU A 192 1.26 2.08 6.34
N VAL A 193 0.25 2.59 7.05
CA VAL A 193 0.38 3.81 7.83
C VAL A 193 1.01 3.38 9.15
N ALA A 194 2.32 3.56 9.28
CA ALA A 194 3.01 3.53 10.56
C ALA A 194 2.64 4.74 11.42
#